data_AF-A0A2V2U2L5-F1
#
_entry.id   AF-A0A2V2U2L5-F1
#
_cell.length_a   1.000
_cell.length_b   1.000
_cell.length_c   1.000
_cell.angle_alpha   90.00
_cell.angle_beta   90.00
_cell.angle_gamma   90.00
#
_symmetry.space_group_name_H-M   'P 1'
#
loop_
_entity.id
_entity.type
_entity.pdbx_description
1 polymer ?
#
loop_
_entity_poly.entity_id
_entity_poly.type
_entity_poly.pdbx_seq_one_letter_code
_entity_poly.pdbx_strand_id
1 'polypeptide(L)'
;MKNPSVPKFLNMRSHNWMRRRWLDFRNGHSIYLIFLMTFANFVTIQYQLLLQRVPAIHALNINIWMFALIFIAIYLPVGMIIGYWHRKNQFSVEAEALFNQNQIGATMTLFLIDLIDGKVTEEEKQHMRKYLLKIMRQANRPYGGVKNIEGQLDNDSKINIPKTE
;
A
#
# COMPACT_ATOMS: atom_id res chain seq x y z
N MET A 1 45.83 15.87 -29.18
CA MET A 1 45.39 16.25 -27.82
C MET A 1 43.94 15.85 -27.66
N LYS A 2 43.67 14.86 -26.81
CA LYS A 2 42.39 14.16 -26.67
C LYS A 2 41.44 14.99 -25.80
N ASN A 3 40.34 15.49 -26.36
CA ASN A 3 39.24 16.08 -25.60
C ASN A 3 38.40 14.93 -25.02
N PRO A 4 38.37 14.70 -23.69
CA PRO A 4 37.56 13.64 -23.12
C PRO A 4 36.09 14.09 -23.07
N SER A 5 35.28 13.51 -23.94
CA SER A 5 33.82 13.60 -23.89
C SER A 5 33.31 13.09 -22.54
N VAL A 6 32.74 14.03 -21.77
CA VAL A 6 32.18 13.75 -20.45
C VAL A 6 31.03 12.74 -20.57
N PRO A 7 31.00 11.67 -19.77
CA PRO A 7 30.03 10.59 -19.92
C PRO A 7 28.60 10.99 -19.50
N LYS A 8 27.65 10.67 -20.37
CA LYS A 8 26.20 10.98 -20.34
C LYS A 8 25.43 10.10 -19.33
N PHE A 9 25.86 10.02 -18.07
CA PHE A 9 25.13 9.28 -17.01
C PHE A 9 24.52 10.15 -15.91
N LEU A 10 24.54 11.48 -16.08
CA LEU A 10 24.06 12.43 -15.06
C LEU A 10 22.84 13.25 -15.48
N ASN A 11 21.94 12.71 -16.30
CA ASN A 11 20.68 13.42 -16.63
C ASN A 11 19.46 12.48 -16.63
N MET A 12 19.05 12.06 -15.44
CA MET A 12 17.78 11.34 -15.18
C MET A 12 17.02 11.91 -13.98
N ARG A 13 17.08 13.22 -13.72
CA ARG A 13 16.54 13.81 -12.47
C ARG A 13 15.31 14.73 -12.62
N SER A 14 14.86 15.06 -13.83
CA SER A 14 13.79 16.07 -14.00
C SER A 14 12.38 15.51 -14.32
N HIS A 15 12.26 14.46 -15.14
CA HIS A 15 10.96 14.06 -15.71
C HIS A 15 9.97 13.37 -14.74
N ASN A 16 10.35 13.18 -13.47
CA ASN A 16 9.51 12.50 -12.47
C ASN A 16 9.24 13.35 -11.22
N TRP A 17 9.76 14.58 -11.13
CA TRP A 17 9.60 15.40 -9.92
C TRP A 17 8.14 15.80 -9.71
N MET A 18 7.50 16.34 -10.75
CA MET A 18 6.09 16.73 -10.70
C MET A 18 5.18 15.52 -10.41
N ARG A 19 5.45 14.37 -11.04
CA ARG A 19 4.68 13.14 -10.79
C ARG A 19 4.79 12.67 -9.34
N ARG A 20 6.00 12.73 -8.75
CA ARG A 20 6.21 12.37 -7.35
C ARG A 20 5.50 13.34 -6.42
N ARG A 21 5.63 14.66 -6.63
CA ARG A 21 4.93 15.68 -5.84
C ARG A 21 3.41 15.59 -5.95
N TRP A 22 2.89 15.32 -7.13
CA TRP A 22 1.46 15.08 -7.33
C TRP A 22 0.97 13.84 -6.60
N LEU A 23 1.76 12.76 -6.62
CA LEU A 23 1.44 11.54 -5.86
C LEU A 23 1.47 11.80 -4.35
N ASP A 24 2.49 12.51 -3.86
CA ASP A 24 2.61 12.90 -2.45
C ASP A 24 1.43 13.79 -2.02
N PHE A 25 1.06 14.77 -2.85
CA PHE A 25 -0.10 15.63 -2.64
C PHE A 25 -1.39 14.82 -2.61
N ARG A 26 -1.63 13.96 -3.59
CA ARG A 26 -2.84 13.13 -3.65
C ARG A 26 -2.93 12.23 -2.42
N ASN A 27 -1.83 11.58 -2.02
CA ASN A 27 -1.80 10.73 -0.83
C ASN A 27 -2.06 11.56 0.43
N GLY A 28 -1.41 12.71 0.59
CA GLY A 28 -1.63 13.59 1.73
C GLY A 28 -3.06 14.15 1.78
N HIS A 29 -3.61 14.55 0.63
CA HIS A 29 -4.98 15.02 0.51
C HIS A 29 -5.97 13.91 0.84
N SER A 30 -5.83 12.74 0.21
CA SER A 30 -6.77 11.62 0.39
C SER A 30 -6.79 11.07 1.80
N ILE A 31 -5.66 11.07 2.51
CA ILE A 31 -5.57 10.49 3.85
C ILE A 31 -5.93 11.53 4.92
N TYR A 32 -5.32 12.72 4.88
CA TYR A 32 -5.40 13.67 6.00
C TYR A 32 -6.36 14.83 5.75
N LEU A 33 -6.29 15.46 4.57
CA LEU A 33 -7.12 16.65 4.30
C LEU A 33 -8.59 16.28 4.11
N ILE A 34 -8.88 15.19 3.40
CA ILE A 34 -10.25 14.68 3.26
C ILE A 34 -10.79 14.32 4.65
N PHE A 35 -10.02 13.63 5.49
CA PHE A 35 -10.45 13.32 6.86
C PHE A 35 -10.79 14.58 7.66
N LEU A 36 -9.91 15.59 7.65
CA LEU A 36 -10.17 16.84 8.37
C LEU A 36 -11.40 17.58 7.85
N MET A 37 -11.54 17.65 6.52
CA MET A 37 -12.68 18.31 5.87
C MET A 37 -13.99 17.58 6.17
N THR A 38 -14.03 16.25 6.03
CA THR A 38 -15.24 15.47 6.32
C THR A 38 -15.58 15.49 7.79
N PHE A 39 -14.58 15.45 8.68
CA PHE A 39 -14.78 15.55 10.12
C PHE A 39 -15.33 16.93 10.53
N ALA A 40 -14.75 18.02 10.02
CA ALA A 40 -15.25 19.38 10.28
C ALA A 40 -16.68 19.57 9.74
N ASN A 41 -16.95 19.07 8.53
CA ASN A 41 -18.30 19.09 7.96
C ASN A 41 -19.28 18.27 8.79
N PHE A 42 -18.89 17.09 9.25
CA PHE A 42 -19.70 16.25 10.11
C PHE A 42 -20.04 16.96 11.42
N VAL A 43 -19.04 17.51 12.13
CA VAL A 43 -19.28 18.28 13.36
C VAL A 43 -20.24 19.44 13.11
N THR A 44 -20.09 20.15 11.99
CA THR A 44 -20.94 21.29 11.63
C THR A 44 -22.39 20.85 11.35
N ILE A 45 -22.59 19.79 10.57
CA ILE A 45 -23.92 19.24 10.28
C ILE A 45 -24.59 18.74 11.56
N GLN A 46 -23.85 18.03 12.42
CA GLN A 46 -24.38 17.53 13.69
C GLN A 46 -24.78 18.67 14.61
N TYR A 47 -23.98 19.73 14.69
CA TYR A 47 -24.33 20.94 15.45
C TYR A 47 -25.62 21.58 14.94
N GLN A 48 -25.74 21.79 13.63
CA GLN A 48 -26.93 22.37 13.00
C GLN A 48 -28.18 21.52 13.26
N LEU A 49 -28.06 20.20 13.10
CA LEU A 49 -29.14 19.26 13.34
C LEU A 49 -29.59 19.28 14.81
N LEU A 50 -28.64 19.34 15.74
CA LEU A 50 -28.91 19.35 17.18
C LEU A 50 -29.66 20.63 17.59
N LEU A 51 -29.21 21.79 17.09
CA LEU A 51 -29.89 23.06 17.34
C LEU A 51 -31.31 23.09 16.76
N GLN A 52 -31.49 22.57 15.55
CA GLN A 52 -32.80 22.59 14.88
C GLN A 52 -33.80 21.62 15.52
N ARG A 53 -33.36 20.46 15.99
CA ARG A 53 -34.26 19.39 16.47
C ARG A 53 -34.45 19.34 17.97
N VAL A 54 -33.57 19.95 18.76
CA VAL A 54 -33.62 19.87 20.23
C VAL A 54 -33.77 21.28 20.84
N PRO A 55 -35.01 21.72 21.14
CA PRO A 55 -35.26 23.06 21.69
C PRO A 55 -34.53 23.34 23.02
N ALA A 56 -34.29 22.29 23.83
CA ALA A 56 -33.54 22.39 25.08
C ALA A 56 -32.08 22.83 24.87
N ILE A 57 -31.45 22.42 23.76
CA ILE A 57 -30.08 22.84 23.42
C ILE A 57 -30.07 24.30 22.97
N HIS A 58 -31.12 24.73 22.25
CA HIS A 58 -31.28 26.12 21.84
C HIS A 58 -31.34 27.06 23.06
N ALA A 59 -31.99 26.63 24.14
CA ALA A 59 -32.04 27.38 25.40
C ALA A 59 -30.67 27.49 26.12
N LEU A 60 -29.75 26.55 25.87
CA LEU A 60 -28.41 26.53 26.48
C LEU A 60 -27.40 27.44 25.75
N ASN A 61 -27.76 27.98 24.58
CA ASN A 61 -26.94 28.88 23.77
C ASN A 61 -25.48 28.39 23.59
N ILE A 62 -25.30 27.07 23.37
CA ILE A 62 -23.98 26.45 23.22
C ILE A 62 -23.37 26.91 21.89
N ASN A 63 -22.21 27.57 21.94
CA ASN A 63 -21.44 27.95 20.75
C ASN A 63 -20.89 26.70 20.03
N ILE A 64 -20.77 26.76 18.69
CA ILE A 64 -20.13 25.73 17.86
C ILE A 64 -18.77 25.28 18.40
N TRP A 65 -17.94 26.18 18.94
CA TRP A 65 -16.64 25.82 19.50
C TRP A 65 -16.73 24.94 20.75
N MET A 66 -17.66 25.27 21.65
CA MET A 66 -17.92 24.45 22.84
C MET A 66 -18.49 23.09 22.46
N PHE A 67 -19.45 23.07 21.54
CA PHE A 67 -20.01 21.83 21.01
C PHE A 67 -18.92 20.96 20.38
N ALA A 68 -18.07 21.52 19.53
CA ALA A 68 -16.99 20.79 18.86
C ALA A 68 -16.03 20.15 19.87
N LEU A 69 -15.65 20.88 20.93
CA LEU A 69 -14.73 20.36 21.95
C LEU A 69 -15.35 19.21 22.75
N ILE A 70 -16.61 19.34 23.18
CA ILE A 70 -17.34 18.27 23.86
C ILE A 70 -17.53 17.07 22.93
N PHE A 71 -17.88 17.34 21.67
CA PHE A 71 -18.08 16.31 20.66
C PHE A 71 -16.79 15.50 20.43
N ILE A 72 -15.64 16.16 20.24
CA ILE A 72 -14.34 15.50 20.08
C ILE A 72 -14.00 14.69 21.33
N ALA A 73 -14.22 15.24 22.52
CA ALA A 73 -13.94 14.57 23.79
C ALA A 73 -14.75 13.27 23.98
N ILE A 74 -15.94 13.16 23.39
CA ILE A 74 -16.77 11.94 23.43
C ILE A 74 -16.48 11.03 22.23
N TYR A 75 -16.35 11.62 21.04
CA TYR A 75 -16.18 10.90 19.78
C TYR A 75 -14.87 10.10 19.74
N LEU A 76 -13.76 10.67 20.25
CA LEU A 76 -12.46 9.99 20.27
C LEU A 76 -12.48 8.73 21.15
N PRO A 77 -12.93 8.77 22.43
CA PRO A 77 -13.07 7.55 23.25
C PRO A 77 -13.99 6.50 22.64
N VAL A 78 -15.15 6.91 22.11
CA VAL A 78 -16.10 5.98 21.47
C VAL A 78 -15.44 5.30 20.26
N GLY A 79 -14.73 6.07 19.43
CA GLY A 79 -13.95 5.55 18.31
C GLY A 79 -12.87 4.56 18.76
N MET A 80 -12.16 4.85 19.86
CA MET A 80 -11.16 3.94 20.43
C MET A 80 -11.79 2.62 20.92
N ILE A 81 -12.95 2.68 21.58
CA ILE A 81 -13.66 1.49 22.07
C ILE A 81 -14.11 0.61 20.90
N ILE A 82 -14.74 1.21 19.88
CA ILE A 82 -15.18 0.50 18.68
C ILE A 82 -13.98 -0.10 17.94
N GLY A 83 -12.91 0.67 17.78
CA GLY A 83 -11.66 0.20 17.15
C GLY A 83 -11.01 -0.95 17.92
N TYR A 84 -10.99 -0.88 19.25
CA TYR A 84 -10.50 -1.97 20.10
C TYR A 84 -11.35 -3.24 19.93
N TRP A 85 -12.67 -3.09 19.93
CA TRP A 85 -13.59 -4.21 19.71
C TRP A 85 -13.40 -4.85 18.33
N HIS A 86 -13.34 -4.04 17.28
CA HIS A 86 -13.10 -4.51 15.91
C HIS A 86 -11.74 -5.23 15.80
N ARG A 87 -10.68 -4.68 16.40
CA ARG A 87 -9.36 -5.33 16.44
C ARG A 87 -9.40 -6.71 17.10
N LYS A 88 -10.18 -6.85 18.18
CA LYS A 88 -10.27 -8.13 18.92
C LYS A 88 -11.11 -9.17 18.17
N ASN A 89 -12.13 -8.75 17.42
CA ASN A 89 -13.12 -9.66 16.86
C ASN A 89 -12.93 -9.97 15.37
N GLN A 90 -12.54 -8.98 14.56
CA GLN A 90 -12.62 -9.07 13.10
C GLN A 90 -11.24 -9.01 12.42
N PHE A 91 -10.25 -8.38 13.05
CA PHE A 91 -8.92 -8.21 12.45
C PHE A 91 -8.24 -9.54 12.09
N SER A 92 -8.37 -10.58 12.92
CA SER A 92 -7.77 -11.89 12.63
C SER A 92 -8.38 -12.54 11.38
N VAL A 93 -9.69 -12.44 11.19
CA VAL A 93 -10.40 -13.01 10.04
C VAL A 93 -10.02 -12.27 8.76
N GLU A 94 -9.91 -10.94 8.81
CA GLU A 94 -9.47 -10.14 7.67
C GLU A 94 -8.01 -10.39 7.31
N ALA A 95 -7.13 -10.48 8.32
CA ALA A 95 -5.72 -10.79 8.12
C ALA A 95 -5.53 -12.18 7.51
N GLU A 96 -6.28 -13.17 7.98
CA GLU A 96 -6.28 -14.52 7.42
C GLU A 96 -6.83 -14.54 5.98
N ALA A 97 -7.92 -13.82 5.70
CA ALA A 97 -8.45 -13.70 4.33
C ALA A 97 -7.44 -13.07 3.37
N LEU A 98 -6.75 -11.99 3.78
CA LEU A 98 -5.70 -11.35 2.99
C LEU A 98 -4.50 -12.28 2.78
N PHE A 99 -4.13 -13.05 3.81
CA PHE A 99 -3.07 -14.05 3.70
C PHE A 99 -3.44 -15.17 2.73
N ASN A 100 -4.65 -15.71 2.84
CA ASN A 100 -5.17 -16.76 1.96
C ASN A 100 -5.32 -16.28 0.50
N GLN A 101 -5.56 -14.99 0.27
CA GLN A 101 -5.60 -14.41 -1.08
C GLN A 101 -4.20 -14.15 -1.67
N ASN A 102 -3.14 -14.22 -0.87
CA ASN A 102 -1.78 -13.99 -1.35
C ASN A 102 -1.25 -15.20 -2.14
N GLN A 103 -1.59 -15.26 -3.42
CA GLN A 103 -1.17 -16.32 -4.33
C GLN A 103 0.37 -16.48 -4.38
N ILE A 104 1.13 -15.39 -4.32
CA ILE A 104 2.60 -15.44 -4.37
C ILE A 104 3.16 -16.10 -3.10
N GLY A 105 2.62 -15.74 -1.93
CA GLY A 105 2.99 -16.34 -0.66
C GLY A 105 2.65 -17.83 -0.59
N ALA A 106 1.47 -18.20 -1.10
CA ALA A 106 1.06 -19.61 -1.20
C ALA A 106 2.00 -20.42 -2.11
N THR A 107 2.30 -19.91 -3.31
CA THR A 107 3.25 -20.56 -4.23
C THR A 107 4.65 -20.70 -3.64
N MET A 108 5.14 -19.71 -2.88
CA MET A 108 6.40 -19.85 -2.15
C MET A 108 6.37 -20.95 -1.11
N THR A 109 5.31 -20.96 -0.31
CA THR A 109 5.18 -21.92 0.79
C THR A 109 5.11 -23.34 0.24
N LEU A 110 4.34 -23.56 -0.83
CA LEU A 110 4.24 -24.85 -1.52
C LEU A 110 5.60 -25.29 -2.09
N PHE A 111 6.27 -24.39 -2.82
CA PHE A 111 7.57 -24.68 -3.39
C PHE A 111 8.62 -25.03 -2.33
N LEU A 112 8.58 -24.38 -1.15
CA LEU A 112 9.45 -24.71 -0.02
C LEU A 112 9.17 -26.11 0.54
N ILE A 113 7.90 -26.51 0.64
CA ILE A 113 7.51 -27.86 1.08
C ILE A 113 8.05 -28.90 0.09
N ASP A 114 7.83 -28.70 -1.21
CA ASP A 114 8.31 -29.62 -2.25
C ASP A 114 9.85 -29.69 -2.28
N LEU A 115 10.53 -28.58 -1.94
CA LEU A 115 11.99 -28.52 -1.85
C LEU A 115 12.51 -29.35 -0.67
N ILE A 116 11.84 -29.27 0.49
CA ILE A 116 12.18 -30.06 1.69
C ILE A 116 11.93 -31.56 1.42
N ASP A 117 10.84 -31.89 0.72
CA ASP A 117 10.50 -33.25 0.32
C ASP A 117 11.43 -33.81 -0.77
N GLY A 118 12.35 -32.99 -1.32
CA GLY A 118 13.26 -33.39 -2.39
C GLY A 118 12.58 -33.63 -3.74
N LYS A 119 11.33 -33.19 -3.90
CA LYS A 119 10.53 -33.36 -5.13
C LYS A 119 10.89 -32.33 -6.20
N VAL A 120 11.57 -31.25 -5.81
CA VAL A 120 11.91 -30.12 -6.69
C VAL A 120 13.21 -30.36 -7.44
N THR A 121 13.12 -30.33 -8.76
CA THR A 121 14.26 -30.39 -9.70
C THR A 121 15.04 -29.07 -9.77
N GLU A 122 16.28 -29.10 -10.25
CA GLU A 122 17.08 -27.87 -10.43
C GLU A 122 16.45 -26.89 -11.44
N GLU A 123 15.74 -27.39 -12.44
CA GLU A 123 15.04 -26.56 -13.42
C GLU A 123 13.89 -25.77 -12.78
N GLU A 124 13.09 -26.42 -11.92
CA GLU A 124 12.02 -25.79 -11.16
C GLU A 124 12.55 -24.74 -10.18
N LYS A 125 13.70 -24.98 -9.54
CA LYS A 125 14.39 -23.96 -8.72
C LYS A 125 14.77 -22.75 -9.55
N GLN A 126 15.30 -22.95 -10.76
CA GLN A 126 15.62 -21.84 -11.65
C GLN A 126 14.38 -21.10 -12.12
N HIS A 127 13.30 -21.81 -12.45
CA HIS A 127 12.04 -21.20 -12.86
C HIS A 127 11.46 -20.32 -11.75
N MET A 128 11.39 -20.85 -10.52
CA MET A 128 10.91 -20.11 -9.36
C MET A 128 11.79 -18.91 -9.03
N ARG A 129 13.11 -19.04 -9.16
CA ARG A 129 14.04 -17.91 -9.04
C ARG A 129 13.76 -16.84 -10.08
N LYS A 130 13.54 -17.21 -11.35
CA LYS A 130 13.21 -16.26 -12.43
C LYS A 130 11.86 -15.58 -12.17
N TYR A 131 10.85 -16.32 -11.72
CA TYR A 131 9.52 -15.79 -11.35
C TYR A 131 9.62 -14.75 -10.23
N LEU A 132 10.31 -15.08 -9.14
CA LEU A 132 10.53 -14.14 -8.03
C LEU A 132 11.33 -12.91 -8.46
N LEU A 133 12.39 -13.09 -9.24
CA LEU A 133 13.18 -11.96 -9.77
C LEU A 133 12.35 -11.04 -10.67
N LYS A 134 11.39 -11.57 -11.42
CA LYS A 134 10.44 -10.77 -12.21
C LYS A 134 9.53 -9.92 -11.32
N ILE A 135 9.04 -10.47 -10.21
CA ILE A 135 8.24 -9.74 -9.21
C ILE A 135 9.08 -8.66 -8.51
N MET A 136 10.32 -8.99 -8.14
CA MET A 136 11.24 -8.08 -7.45
C MET A 136 11.70 -6.88 -8.30
N ARG A 137 11.42 -6.84 -9.61
CA ARG A 137 11.98 -5.83 -10.54
C ARG A 137 11.44 -4.40 -10.36
N GLN A 138 10.80 -4.09 -9.21
CA GLN A 138 10.36 -2.74 -8.83
C GLN A 138 10.97 -2.16 -7.54
N ALA A 139 11.88 -2.84 -6.84
CA ALA A 139 12.58 -2.22 -5.71
C ALA A 139 14.04 -2.69 -5.62
N ASN A 140 14.96 -1.75 -5.37
CA ASN A 140 16.38 -2.01 -5.16
C ASN A 140 16.59 -3.24 -4.26
N ARG A 141 17.34 -4.23 -4.76
CA ARG A 141 17.60 -5.48 -4.04
C ARG A 141 18.38 -5.17 -2.76
N PRO A 142 17.91 -5.57 -1.56
CA PRO A 142 18.71 -5.52 -0.35
C PRO A 142 19.77 -6.64 -0.28
N TYR A 143 19.72 -7.62 -1.19
CA TYR A 143 20.66 -8.75 -1.22
C TYR A 143 21.43 -8.82 -2.55
N GLY A 144 22.76 -8.77 -2.46
CA GLY A 144 23.69 -8.88 -3.59
C GLY A 144 24.05 -10.32 -3.90
N GLY A 145 23.24 -11.00 -4.70
CA GLY A 145 23.48 -12.40 -5.11
C GLY A 145 23.38 -12.63 -6.62
N VAL A 146 24.50 -13.08 -7.21
CA VAL A 146 24.81 -13.52 -8.60
C VAL A 146 24.49 -12.51 -9.73
N LYS A 147 25.56 -11.91 -10.27
CA LYS A 147 25.59 -10.90 -11.35
C LYS A 147 25.23 -11.41 -12.76
N ASN A 148 25.13 -12.72 -12.98
CA ASN A 148 25.17 -13.29 -14.34
C ASN A 148 23.81 -13.61 -14.98
N ILE A 149 22.66 -13.25 -14.38
CA ILE A 149 21.34 -13.67 -14.91
C ILE A 149 20.75 -12.67 -15.92
N GLU A 150 21.19 -11.40 -15.91
CA GLU A 150 20.68 -10.38 -16.84
C GLU A 150 20.96 -10.71 -18.32
N GLY A 151 22.05 -11.43 -18.62
CA GLY A 151 22.38 -11.84 -19.99
C GLY A 151 21.58 -13.02 -20.53
N GLN A 152 20.84 -13.75 -19.68
CA GLN A 152 20.13 -14.98 -20.07
C GLN A 152 18.62 -14.78 -20.22
N LEU A 153 18.04 -13.81 -19.49
CA LEU A 153 16.61 -13.46 -19.57
C LEU A 153 16.21 -12.81 -20.90
N ASP A 154 17.15 -12.16 -21.59
CA ASP A 154 16.91 -11.51 -22.88
C ASP A 154 17.00 -12.49 -24.08
N ASN A 155 17.52 -13.70 -23.84
CA ASN A 155 17.66 -14.74 -24.86
C ASN A 155 16.50 -15.75 -24.81
N ASP A 156 16.00 -16.07 -23.61
CA ASP A 156 14.84 -16.97 -23.42
C ASP A 156 13.50 -16.32 -23.84
N SER A 157 13.39 -14.99 -23.85
CA SER A 157 12.20 -14.27 -24.32
C SER A 157 12.00 -14.33 -25.83
N LYS A 158 13.00 -14.83 -26.57
CA LYS A 158 13.00 -14.96 -28.03
C LYS A 158 12.74 -16.38 -28.53
N ILE A 159 12.58 -17.37 -27.64
CA ILE A 159 12.20 -18.73 -28.04
C ILE A 159 10.68 -18.79 -28.15
N ASN A 160 10.24 -18.89 -29.41
CA ASN A 160 8.86 -18.90 -29.86
C ASN A 160 8.04 -19.99 -29.14
N ILE A 161 7.00 -19.57 -28.41
CA ILE A 161 6.02 -20.50 -27.81
C ILE A 161 5.23 -21.11 -28.98
N PRO A 162 5.24 -22.44 -29.19
CA PRO A 162 4.42 -23.04 -30.24
C PRO A 162 2.95 -22.79 -29.89
N LYS A 163 2.23 -22.16 -30.81
CA LYS A 163 0.77 -22.03 -30.74
C LYS A 163 0.21 -23.44 -30.87
N THR A 164 -0.43 -23.92 -29.81
CA THR A 164 -1.30 -25.09 -29.87
C THR A 164 -2.53 -24.73 -30.70
N GLU A 165 -2.68 -25.37 -31.86
CA GLU A 165 -3.97 -25.55 -32.56
C GLU A 165 -4.92 -26.41 -31.74
#